data_AF-A0A8C0R0X5-F1
#
_entry.id   AF-A0A8C0R0X5-F1
#
_cell.length_a   1.000
_cell.length_b   1.000
_cell.length_c   1.000
_cell.angle_alpha   90.00
_cell.angle_beta   90.00
_cell.angle_gamma   90.00
#
_symmetry.space_group_name_H-M   'P 1'
#
loop_
_entity.id
_entity.type
_entity.pdbx_description
1 polymer ?
#
loop_
_entity_poly.entity_id
_entity_poly.type
_entity_poly.pdbx_seq_one_letter_code
_entity_poly.pdbx_strand_id
1 'polypeptide(L)'
;MSPERSVSQAGQVLKDLNVQVPMMLQDTAHHWYLNDRYLPCSVLRMDYKGNMTAFFILPNRGKMKQVEEALTPEMLTRWNRLLQKRKLELHFPKFSISGSYQLNEILPKMGFVDLFSRQVDLSGITKEKKLQVSKSFHKAILEVDEVGTQAAAATGIFTTFLSAWHNHRVLWFNRPFFVVIFSTNTQSILFLGKVVNPTKP
;
A
#
# COMPACT_ATOMS: atom_id res chain seq x y z
N MET A 1 6.57 -29.21 -10.59
CA MET A 1 7.48 -28.09 -10.91
C MET A 1 7.11 -27.63 -12.30
N SER A 2 6.24 -26.63 -12.41
CA SER A 2 5.77 -26.09 -13.70
C SER A 2 6.04 -24.59 -13.67
N PRO A 3 6.72 -24.01 -14.67
CA PRO A 3 6.88 -22.58 -14.78
C PRO A 3 5.58 -22.01 -15.37
N GLU A 4 4.63 -21.62 -14.53
CA GLU A 4 3.41 -20.96 -14.99
C GLU A 4 3.68 -19.49 -15.33
N ARG A 5 3.96 -19.28 -16.62
CA ARG A 5 3.67 -18.09 -17.43
C ARG A 5 3.83 -16.73 -16.72
N SER A 6 5.07 -16.30 -16.59
CA SER A 6 5.42 -14.89 -16.54
C SER A 6 5.23 -14.27 -17.93
N VAL A 7 4.06 -13.69 -18.19
CA VAL A 7 3.95 -12.71 -19.28
C VAL A 7 4.31 -11.36 -18.68
N SER A 8 5.59 -10.98 -18.79
CA SER A 8 5.94 -9.57 -18.85
C SER A 8 5.23 -9.00 -20.08
N GLN A 9 4.05 -8.42 -19.90
CA GLN A 9 3.45 -7.63 -20.98
C GLN A 9 4.26 -6.33 -21.09
N ALA A 10 4.66 -6.01 -22.32
CA ALA A 10 5.31 -4.76 -22.68
C ALA A 10 4.65 -3.58 -21.95
N GLY A 11 5.49 -2.71 -21.37
CA GLY A 11 5.07 -1.69 -20.40
C GLY A 11 3.77 -1.02 -20.79
N GLN A 12 2.74 -1.18 -19.96
CA GLN A 12 1.46 -0.56 -20.22
C GLN A 12 1.47 0.87 -19.70
N VAL A 13 0.87 1.75 -20.50
CA VAL A 13 0.74 3.15 -20.17
C VAL A 13 -0.27 3.33 -19.04
N LEU A 14 0.15 3.90 -17.91
CA LEU A 14 -0.77 4.48 -16.94
C LEU A 14 -1.57 5.56 -17.67
N LYS A 15 -2.86 5.28 -17.96
CA LYS A 15 -3.70 6.12 -18.84
C LYS A 15 -3.80 7.58 -18.39
N ASP A 16 -3.55 7.86 -17.12
CA ASP A 16 -3.62 9.20 -16.56
C ASP A 16 -2.25 9.94 -16.58
N LEU A 17 -1.14 9.24 -16.90
CA LEU A 17 0.23 9.80 -16.82
C LEU A 17 1.09 9.60 -18.08
N ASN A 18 0.63 8.81 -19.05
CA ASN A 18 1.40 8.44 -20.25
C ASN A 18 2.77 7.78 -19.97
N VAL A 19 2.89 7.07 -18.85
CA VAL A 19 4.14 6.42 -18.40
C VAL A 19 4.03 4.91 -18.54
N GLN A 20 5.04 4.28 -19.15
CA GLN A 20 5.16 2.83 -19.23
C GLN A 20 5.68 2.24 -17.92
N VAL A 21 4.97 1.26 -17.39
CA VAL A 21 5.31 0.59 -16.13
C VAL A 21 5.33 -0.93 -16.36
N PRO A 22 6.32 -1.66 -15.85
CA PRO A 22 6.27 -3.12 -15.84
C PRO A 22 5.06 -3.59 -15.01
N MET A 23 4.17 -4.35 -15.64
CA MET A 23 2.97 -4.88 -14.99
C MET A 23 3.12 -6.39 -14.78
N MET A 24 2.82 -6.82 -13.56
CA MET A 24 2.70 -8.21 -13.16
C MET A 24 1.25 -8.66 -13.40
N LEU A 25 1.08 -9.89 -13.89
CA LEU A 25 -0.23 -10.52 -14.12
C LEU A 25 -0.40 -11.74 -13.22
N GLN A 26 -1.55 -11.84 -12.59
CA GLN A 26 -1.97 -13.02 -11.84
C GLN A 26 -3.45 -13.33 -12.11
N ASP A 27 -3.75 -14.46 -12.74
CA ASP A 27 -5.09 -14.80 -13.28
C ASP A 27 -5.69 -16.10 -12.70
N THR A 28 -4.88 -16.91 -12.01
CA THR A 28 -5.29 -18.18 -11.40
C THR A 28 -5.58 -18.11 -9.91
N ALA A 29 -5.16 -17.05 -9.22
CA ALA A 29 -5.20 -16.98 -7.76
C ALA A 29 -6.50 -16.37 -7.19
N HIS A 30 -6.77 -16.74 -5.93
CA HIS A 30 -7.78 -16.09 -5.11
C HIS A 30 -7.14 -14.99 -4.26
N HIS A 31 -7.66 -13.79 -4.36
CA HIS A 31 -7.20 -12.65 -3.59
C HIS A 31 -8.28 -12.19 -2.61
N TRP A 32 -7.84 -11.70 -1.44
CA TRP A 32 -8.72 -10.95 -0.55
C TRP A 32 -9.08 -9.64 -1.23
N TYR A 33 -10.33 -9.51 -1.65
CA TYR A 33 -10.79 -8.39 -2.47
C TYR A 33 -12.15 -7.87 -2.01
N LEU A 34 -12.30 -6.56 -2.07
CA LEU A 34 -13.52 -5.83 -1.77
C LEU A 34 -13.70 -4.70 -2.78
N ASN A 35 -14.89 -4.58 -3.36
CA ASN A 35 -15.33 -3.32 -3.95
C ASN A 35 -16.24 -2.64 -2.93
N ASP A 36 -15.80 -1.51 -2.38
CA ASP A 36 -16.52 -0.85 -1.30
C ASP A 36 -17.84 -0.24 -1.84
N ARG A 37 -18.92 -0.39 -1.06
CA ARG A 37 -20.25 0.11 -1.43
C ARG A 37 -20.47 1.56 -1.04
N TYR A 38 -19.74 2.07 -0.04
CA TYR A 38 -19.91 3.41 0.51
C TYR A 38 -18.77 4.35 0.09
N LEU A 39 -17.54 3.85 0.05
CA LEU A 39 -16.41 4.58 -0.52
C LEU A 39 -16.18 4.16 -1.97
N PRO A 40 -15.93 5.11 -2.89
CA PRO A 40 -15.73 4.79 -4.29
C PRO A 40 -14.31 4.26 -4.53
N CYS A 41 -14.01 3.06 -4.04
CA CYS A 41 -12.71 2.40 -4.18
C CYS A 41 -12.82 0.88 -4.18
N SER A 42 -11.82 0.25 -4.79
CA SER A 42 -11.56 -1.18 -4.65
C SER A 42 -10.38 -1.39 -3.70
N VAL A 43 -10.47 -2.41 -2.84
CA VAL A 43 -9.44 -2.75 -1.85
C VAL A 43 -8.96 -4.17 -2.11
N LEU A 44 -7.65 -4.30 -2.25
CA LEU A 44 -6.95 -5.56 -2.38
C LEU A 44 -6.10 -5.77 -1.12
N ARG A 45 -6.14 -6.98 -0.55
CA ARG A 45 -5.26 -7.38 0.54
C ARG A 45 -4.33 -8.49 0.08
N MET A 46 -3.05 -8.32 0.41
CA MET A 46 -2.00 -9.32 0.20
C MET A 46 -1.32 -9.63 1.53
N ASP A 47 -1.24 -10.90 1.88
CA ASP A 47 -0.56 -11.36 3.10
C ASP A 47 0.89 -11.72 2.76
N TYR A 48 1.86 -11.09 3.40
CA TYR A 48 3.28 -11.42 3.20
C TYR A 48 3.71 -12.52 4.18
N LYS A 49 4.83 -13.20 3.89
CA LYS A 49 5.42 -14.15 4.85
C LYS A 49 5.68 -13.46 6.18
N GLY A 50 5.33 -14.15 7.28
CA GLY A 50 5.38 -13.59 8.64
C GLY A 50 4.06 -12.93 9.03
N ASN A 51 4.13 -11.94 9.92
CA ASN A 51 2.97 -11.25 10.50
C ASN A 51 2.71 -9.91 9.81
N MET A 52 2.76 -9.87 8.48
CA MET A 52 2.64 -8.64 7.69
C MET A 52 1.58 -8.76 6.61
N THR A 53 0.76 -7.74 6.47
CA THR A 53 -0.29 -7.64 5.46
C THR A 53 -0.23 -6.28 4.79
N ALA A 54 -0.39 -6.23 3.47
CA ALA A 54 -0.58 -4.99 2.73
C ALA A 54 -2.02 -4.83 2.26
N PHE A 55 -2.56 -3.63 2.42
CA PHE A 55 -3.77 -3.16 1.77
C PHE A 55 -3.36 -2.24 0.61
N PHE A 56 -3.84 -2.55 -0.58
CA PHE A 56 -3.76 -1.69 -1.75
C PHE A 56 -5.15 -1.16 -2.06
N ILE A 57 -5.32 0.15 -1.89
CA ILE A 57 -6.61 0.83 -2.04
C ILE A 57 -6.56 1.60 -3.34
N LEU A 58 -7.42 1.22 -4.27
CA LEU A 58 -7.52 1.80 -5.60
C LEU A 58 -8.80 2.64 -5.70
N PRO A 59 -8.71 3.97 -5.56
CA PRO A 59 -9.85 4.85 -5.75
C PRO A 59 -10.44 4.74 -7.17
N ASN A 60 -11.73 5.00 -7.28
CA ASN A 60 -12.36 5.28 -8.57
C ASN A 60 -11.79 6.59 -9.14
N ARG A 61 -11.87 6.75 -10.46
CA ARG A 61 -11.37 7.96 -11.14
C ARG A 61 -11.97 9.23 -10.55
N GLY A 62 -11.13 10.22 -10.29
CA GLY A 62 -11.53 11.50 -9.70
C GLY A 62 -11.90 11.44 -8.20
N LYS A 63 -11.74 10.29 -7.53
CA LYS A 63 -12.15 10.11 -6.12
C LYS A 63 -11.00 9.97 -5.13
N MET A 64 -9.77 10.28 -5.54
CA MET A 64 -8.57 10.18 -4.69
C MET A 64 -8.73 10.90 -3.35
N LYS A 65 -9.05 12.21 -3.37
CA LYS A 65 -9.19 13.03 -2.17
C LYS A 65 -10.28 12.50 -1.21
N GLN A 66 -11.42 12.08 -1.75
CA GLN A 66 -12.51 11.52 -0.95
C GLN A 66 -12.08 10.24 -0.21
N VAL A 67 -11.27 9.39 -0.85
CA VAL A 67 -10.74 8.18 -0.21
C VAL A 67 -9.63 8.52 0.80
N GLU A 68 -8.80 9.52 0.50
CA GLU A 68 -7.74 10.03 1.39
C GLU A 68 -8.31 10.54 2.72
N GLU A 69 -9.37 11.34 2.66
CA GLU A 69 -10.04 11.91 3.84
C GLU A 69 -10.74 10.84 4.70
N ALA A 70 -11.10 9.70 4.11
CA ALA A 70 -11.75 8.59 4.81
C ALA A 70 -10.79 7.49 5.27
N LEU A 71 -9.48 7.67 5.06
CA LEU A 71 -8.45 6.68 5.37
C LEU A 71 -8.09 6.70 6.87
N THR A 72 -8.99 6.18 7.70
CA THR A 72 -8.81 6.10 9.16
C THR A 72 -8.53 4.67 9.64
N PRO A 73 -8.03 4.48 10.88
CA PRO A 73 -7.86 3.15 11.47
C PRO A 73 -9.16 2.31 11.50
N GLU A 74 -10.30 2.96 11.76
CA GLU A 74 -11.62 2.31 11.77
C GLU A 74 -12.00 1.84 10.36
N MET A 75 -11.64 2.61 9.33
CA MET A 75 -11.88 2.24 7.94
C MET A 75 -11.04 1.02 7.55
N LEU A 76 -9.75 0.99 7.92
CA LEU A 76 -8.88 -0.17 7.69
C LEU A 76 -9.42 -1.42 8.40
N THR A 77 -9.90 -1.26 9.63
CA THR A 77 -10.52 -2.35 10.41
C THR A 77 -11.79 -2.86 9.72
N ARG A 78 -12.63 -1.94 9.23
CA ARG A 78 -13.84 -2.28 8.45
C ARG A 78 -13.48 -3.04 7.18
N TRP A 79 -12.51 -2.58 6.38
CA TRP A 79 -12.07 -3.29 5.19
C TRP A 79 -11.53 -4.69 5.54
N ASN A 80 -10.72 -4.81 6.58
CA ASN A 80 -10.18 -6.10 7.02
C ASN A 80 -11.28 -7.13 7.32
N ARG A 81 -12.42 -6.69 7.87
CA ARG A 81 -13.59 -7.54 8.13
C ARG A 81 -14.42 -7.87 6.88
N LEU A 82 -14.51 -6.96 5.92
CA LEU A 82 -15.38 -7.09 4.75
C LEU A 82 -14.73 -7.80 3.55
N LEU A 83 -13.40 -7.89 3.52
CA LEU A 83 -12.67 -8.57 2.48
C LEU A 83 -13.06 -10.04 2.38
N GLN A 84 -13.16 -10.55 1.16
CA GLN A 84 -13.44 -11.95 0.89
C GLN A 84 -12.45 -12.49 -0.14
N LYS A 85 -12.00 -13.73 0.03
CA LYS A 85 -11.19 -14.42 -0.98
C LYS A 85 -12.04 -14.69 -2.22
N ARG A 86 -11.61 -14.21 -3.38
CA ARG A 86 -12.30 -14.38 -4.66
C ARG A 86 -11.27 -14.56 -5.77
N LYS A 87 -11.61 -15.36 -6.79
CA LYS A 87 -10.80 -15.43 -8.03
C LYS A 87 -10.78 -14.04 -8.67
N LEU A 88 -9.58 -13.54 -8.95
CA LEU A 88 -9.36 -12.19 -9.46
C LEU A 88 -8.20 -12.22 -10.45
N GLU A 89 -8.43 -11.74 -11.66
CA GLU A 89 -7.37 -11.41 -12.60
C GLU A 89 -6.79 -10.05 -12.20
N LEU A 90 -5.59 -10.08 -11.64
CA LEU A 90 -4.90 -8.94 -11.07
C LEU A 90 -3.78 -8.48 -12.00
N HIS A 91 -3.86 -7.22 -12.42
CA HIS A 91 -2.78 -6.50 -13.09
C HIS A 91 -2.18 -5.50 -12.12
N PHE A 92 -0.96 -5.75 -11.66
CA PHE A 92 -0.32 -5.01 -10.58
C PHE A 92 1.06 -4.48 -10.98
N PRO A 93 1.39 -3.19 -10.78
CA PRO A 93 2.67 -2.65 -11.19
C PRO A 93 3.80 -3.21 -10.31
N LYS A 94 4.95 -3.51 -10.92
CA LYS A 94 6.21 -3.61 -10.21
C LYS A 94 6.77 -2.20 -10.01
N PHE A 95 7.13 -1.85 -8.78
CA PHE A 95 7.59 -0.49 -8.48
C PHE A 95 8.53 -0.43 -7.29
N SER A 96 9.34 0.62 -7.27
CA SER A 96 10.12 1.04 -6.12
C SER A 96 9.92 2.54 -5.94
N ILE A 97 9.48 2.96 -4.77
CA ILE A 97 9.27 4.37 -4.42
C ILE A 97 9.98 4.71 -3.13
N SER A 98 10.46 5.95 -3.03
CA SER A 98 11.01 6.49 -1.79
C SER A 98 10.33 7.78 -1.36
N GLY A 99 10.39 8.05 -0.06
CA GLY A 99 9.95 9.31 0.54
C GLY A 99 11.01 9.77 1.52
N SER A 100 11.39 11.05 1.46
CA SER A 100 12.32 11.68 2.38
C SER A 100 11.70 12.97 2.90
N TYR A 101 11.63 13.10 4.22
CA TYR A 101 10.89 14.16 4.90
C TYR A 101 11.76 14.82 5.97
N GLN A 102 11.74 16.15 6.01
CA GLN A 102 12.30 16.94 7.10
C GLN A 102 11.22 17.13 8.15
N LEU A 103 11.26 16.31 9.20
CA LEU A 103 10.23 16.28 10.23
C LEU A 103 10.14 17.59 11.02
N ASN A 104 11.24 18.34 11.10
CA ASN A 104 11.25 19.69 11.69
C ASN A 104 10.39 20.71 10.91
N GLU A 105 9.93 20.40 9.69
CA GLU A 105 9.03 21.26 8.90
C GLU A 105 7.57 20.77 8.92
N ILE A 106 7.37 19.48 9.23
CA ILE A 106 6.07 18.81 9.17
C ILE A 106 5.44 18.75 10.56
N LEU A 107 6.17 18.26 11.55
CA LEU A 107 5.66 18.05 12.90
C LEU A 107 5.13 19.34 13.58
N PRO A 108 5.72 20.54 13.38
CA PRO A 108 5.12 21.78 13.89
C PRO A 108 3.70 22.04 13.37
N LYS A 109 3.42 21.70 12.10
CA LYS A 109 2.08 21.84 11.50
C LYS A 109 1.08 20.83 12.10
N MET A 110 1.57 19.80 12.78
CA MET A 110 0.79 18.81 13.51
C MET A 110 0.68 19.11 15.02
N GLY A 111 1.20 20.26 15.48
CA GLY A 111 1.13 20.68 16.89
C GLY A 111 2.42 20.50 17.69
N PHE A 112 3.46 19.89 17.13
CA PHE A 112 4.77 19.73 17.81
C PHE A 112 5.66 20.97 17.64
N VAL A 113 5.11 22.16 17.88
CA VAL A 113 5.82 23.43 17.69
C VAL A 113 6.95 23.56 18.72
N ASP A 114 6.66 23.27 19.99
CA ASP A 114 7.59 23.49 21.09
C ASP A 114 8.85 22.63 20.97
N LEU A 115 8.74 21.40 20.41
CA LEU A 115 9.84 20.45 20.25
C LEU A 115 11.04 21.03 19.47
N PHE A 116 10.77 21.92 18.51
CA PHE A 116 11.79 22.55 17.67
C PHE A 116 12.09 23.99 18.10
N SER A 117 11.46 24.47 19.18
CA SER A 117 11.68 25.81 19.73
C SER A 117 12.88 25.85 20.69
N ARG A 118 13.34 27.07 21.02
CA ARG A 118 14.35 27.27 22.09
C ARG A 118 13.79 27.08 23.50
N GLN A 119 12.49 26.88 23.64
CA GLN A 119 11.78 26.73 24.91
C GLN A 119 11.57 25.27 25.30
N VAL A 120 11.89 24.33 24.41
CA VAL A 120 11.76 22.89 24.68
C VAL A 120 12.51 22.50 25.96
N ASP A 121 11.84 21.74 26.81
CA ASP A 121 12.47 21.09 27.96
C ASP A 121 12.90 19.68 27.57
N LEU A 122 14.20 19.50 27.40
CA LEU A 122 14.84 18.21 27.12
C LEU A 122 15.77 17.80 28.29
N SER A 123 15.53 18.32 29.49
CA SER A 123 16.35 18.06 30.68
C SER A 123 16.38 16.58 31.09
N GLY A 124 15.39 15.79 30.64
CA GLY A 124 15.39 14.32 30.78
C GLY A 124 16.47 13.61 29.98
N ILE A 125 17.04 14.24 28.95
CA ILE A 125 18.17 13.69 28.17
C ILE A 125 19.50 14.07 28.84
N THR A 126 19.65 15.33 29.23
CA THR A 126 20.82 15.83 29.97
C THR A 126 20.47 17.09 30.77
N LYS A 127 21.05 17.22 31.96
CA LYS A 127 20.93 18.41 32.82
C LYS A 127 22.07 19.40 32.65
N GLU A 128 23.15 19.01 31.96
CA GLU A 128 24.38 19.79 31.87
C GLU A 128 24.29 20.92 30.84
N LYS A 129 23.48 20.74 29.80
CA LYS A 129 23.33 21.68 28.70
C LYS A 129 21.88 21.78 28.26
N LYS A 130 21.47 22.99 27.89
CA LYS A 130 20.17 23.20 27.25
C LYS A 130 20.22 22.65 25.83
N LEU A 131 19.44 21.61 25.56
CA LEU A 131 19.30 21.00 24.24
C LEU A 131 18.17 21.64 23.44
N GLN A 132 18.28 21.56 22.12
CA GLN A 132 17.21 21.88 21.18
C GLN A 132 17.28 20.88 20.03
N VAL A 133 16.13 20.42 19.54
CA VAL A 133 16.08 19.62 18.31
C VAL A 133 16.27 20.56 17.12
N SER A 134 17.41 20.45 16.44
CA SER A 134 17.75 21.33 15.32
C SER A 134 17.17 20.83 14.00
N LYS A 135 17.34 19.54 13.69
CA LYS A 135 16.85 18.89 12.47
C LYS A 135 16.42 17.48 12.79
N SER A 136 15.40 17.00 12.08
CA SER A 136 14.93 15.61 12.18
C SER A 136 14.50 15.14 10.80
N PHE A 137 14.86 13.91 10.46
CA PHE A 137 14.68 13.36 9.11
C PHE A 137 14.03 11.98 9.18
N HIS A 138 13.14 11.71 8.24
CA HIS A 138 12.58 10.38 8.01
C HIS A 138 12.70 10.03 6.53
N LYS A 139 13.34 8.89 6.24
CA LYS A 139 13.43 8.34 4.88
C LYS A 139 12.90 6.92 4.88
N ALA A 140 12.04 6.61 3.92
CA ALA A 140 11.45 5.30 3.72
C ALA A 140 11.53 4.91 2.24
N ILE A 141 11.70 3.61 1.99
CA ILE A 141 11.71 3.02 0.65
C ILE A 141 10.75 1.85 0.68
N LEU A 142 9.90 1.74 -0.35
CA LEU A 142 9.00 0.61 -0.55
C LEU A 142 9.24 0.04 -1.94
N GLU A 143 9.58 -1.23 -1.98
CA GLU A 143 9.74 -2.01 -3.21
C GLU A 143 8.70 -3.13 -3.25
N VAL A 144 8.04 -3.28 -4.40
CA VAL A 144 7.06 -4.33 -4.65
C VAL A 144 7.40 -5.03 -5.95
N ASP A 145 7.61 -6.34 -5.85
CA ASP A 145 8.03 -7.23 -6.94
C ASP A 145 7.16 -8.49 -7.05
N GLU A 146 7.52 -9.36 -8.00
CA GLU A 146 6.82 -10.61 -8.28
C GLU A 146 6.93 -11.60 -7.13
N VAL A 147 8.09 -11.67 -6.46
CA VAL A 147 8.36 -12.69 -5.43
C VAL A 147 7.49 -12.43 -4.20
N GLY A 148 7.44 -11.18 -3.73
CA GLY A 148 6.60 -10.78 -2.61
C GLY A 148 5.11 -10.92 -2.91
N THR A 149 4.70 -10.60 -4.13
CA THR A 149 3.30 -10.66 -4.58
C THR A 149 2.82 -12.10 -4.78
N GLN A 150 3.63 -12.97 -5.39
CA GLN A 150 3.28 -14.37 -5.64
C GLN A 150 3.26 -15.19 -4.34
N ALA A 151 4.20 -14.97 -3.42
CA ALA A 151 4.20 -15.63 -2.12
C ALA A 151 2.90 -15.35 -1.35
N ALA A 152 2.36 -14.14 -1.46
CA ALA A 152 1.10 -13.77 -0.85
C ALA A 152 -0.10 -14.52 -1.42
N ALA A 153 -0.12 -14.73 -2.73
CA ALA A 153 -1.22 -15.39 -3.41
C ALA A 153 -1.19 -16.92 -3.32
N ALA A 154 0.00 -17.52 -3.15
CA ALA A 154 0.18 -18.97 -3.01
C ALA A 154 -0.14 -19.52 -1.61
N THR A 155 -0.28 -18.67 -0.59
CA THR A 155 -0.49 -19.08 0.82
C THR A 155 -1.94 -19.54 1.12
N GLY A 156 -2.60 -20.16 0.15
CA GLY A 156 -3.92 -20.77 0.33
C GLY A 156 -3.97 -22.15 -0.32
N ILE A 157 -4.55 -23.12 0.39
CA ILE A 157 -4.93 -24.40 -0.20
C ILE A 157 -6.17 -24.14 -1.06
N PHE A 158 -6.13 -24.50 -2.35
CA PHE A 158 -7.25 -24.25 -3.28
C PHE A 158 -7.61 -25.52 -4.06
N THR A 159 -8.90 -25.86 -4.04
CA THR A 159 -9.53 -26.83 -4.95
C THR A 159 -10.27 -26.04 -6.03
N THR A 160 -9.97 -26.29 -7.31
CA THR A 160 -10.64 -25.63 -8.43
C THR A 160 -11.55 -26.65 -9.13
N PHE A 161 -12.85 -26.40 -9.15
CA PHE A 161 -13.79 -27.15 -9.99
C PHE A 161 -13.73 -26.62 -11.42
N LEU A 162 -13.50 -27.52 -12.38
CA LEU A 162 -13.29 -27.21 -13.82
C LEU A 162 -14.53 -26.64 -14.54
N SER A 163 -15.68 -26.55 -13.87
CA SER A 163 -16.97 -26.16 -14.45
C SER A 163 -17.42 -24.72 -14.17
N ALA A 164 -16.68 -23.93 -13.39
CA ALA A 164 -17.09 -22.57 -13.01
C ALA A 164 -16.54 -21.50 -13.96
N TRP A 165 -16.95 -21.54 -15.23
CA TRP A 165 -16.86 -20.40 -16.12
C TRP A 165 -18.05 -19.48 -15.81
N HIS A 166 -17.86 -18.27 -15.23
CA HIS A 166 -18.79 -17.10 -15.38
C HIS A 166 -18.58 -15.85 -14.51
N ASN A 167 -17.45 -15.62 -13.84
CA ASN A 167 -17.19 -14.27 -13.26
C ASN A 167 -15.70 -13.95 -13.19
N HIS A 168 -15.08 -13.66 -14.35
CA HIS A 168 -13.72 -13.11 -14.38
C HIS A 168 -13.77 -11.66 -13.90
N ARG A 169 -13.47 -11.44 -12.62
CA ARG A 169 -13.23 -10.09 -12.09
C ARG A 169 -11.81 -9.70 -12.47
N VAL A 170 -11.65 -8.52 -13.04
CA VAL A 170 -10.34 -7.98 -13.43
C VAL A 170 -10.08 -6.70 -12.65
N LEU A 171 -8.92 -6.58 -12.02
CA LEU A 171 -8.50 -5.41 -11.27
C LEU A 171 -7.16 -4.90 -11.79
N TRP A 172 -7.16 -3.64 -12.22
CA TRP A 172 -5.99 -2.97 -12.77
C TRP A 172 -5.51 -1.86 -11.85
N PHE A 173 -4.32 -2.01 -11.29
CA PHE A 173 -3.60 -0.95 -10.58
C PHE A 173 -2.83 -0.06 -11.56
N ASN A 174 -3.57 0.56 -12.47
CA ASN A 174 -3.03 1.38 -13.57
C ASN A 174 -3.33 2.88 -13.43
N ARG A 175 -3.56 3.33 -12.19
CA ARG A 175 -3.82 4.72 -11.80
C ARG A 175 -3.43 4.91 -10.34
N PRO A 176 -3.34 6.15 -9.84
CA PRO A 176 -2.91 6.40 -8.48
C PRO A 176 -3.69 5.61 -7.41
N PHE A 177 -2.97 5.04 -6.44
CA PHE A 177 -3.51 4.19 -5.37
C PHE A 177 -2.78 4.41 -4.04
N PHE A 178 -3.38 3.96 -2.95
CA PHE A 178 -2.75 3.95 -1.63
C PHE A 178 -2.20 2.57 -1.29
N VAL A 179 -1.16 2.55 -0.48
CA VAL A 179 -0.59 1.36 0.14
C VAL A 179 -0.55 1.55 1.64
N VAL A 180 -1.02 0.54 2.38
CA VAL A 180 -0.89 0.45 3.84
C VAL A 180 -0.28 -0.91 4.16
N ILE A 181 0.90 -0.92 4.78
CA ILE A 181 1.51 -2.15 5.30
C ILE A 181 1.29 -2.19 6.79
N PHE A 182 0.78 -3.31 7.28
CA PHE A 182 0.31 -3.49 8.63
C PHE A 182 0.95 -4.74 9.24
N SER A 183 1.40 -4.61 10.49
CA SER A 183 1.83 -5.74 11.32
C SER A 183 0.61 -6.36 11.99
N THR A 184 0.31 -7.61 11.68
CA THR A 184 -0.82 -8.33 12.29
C THR A 184 -0.55 -8.71 13.74
N ASN A 185 0.72 -8.76 14.17
CA ASN A 185 1.09 -9.08 15.56
C ASN A 185 0.89 -7.87 16.49
N THR A 186 1.45 -6.71 16.12
CA THR A 186 1.42 -5.49 16.94
C THR A 186 0.23 -4.59 16.64
N GLN A 187 -0.58 -4.96 15.66
CA GLN A 187 -1.68 -4.15 15.13
C GLN A 187 -1.27 -2.72 14.74
N SER A 188 -0.05 -2.57 14.20
CA SER A 188 0.53 -1.27 13.86
C SER A 188 0.70 -1.07 12.36
N ILE A 189 0.52 0.17 11.91
CA ILE A 189 0.86 0.57 10.54
C ILE A 189 2.39 0.70 10.46
N LEU A 190 3.00 -0.11 9.61
CA LEU A 190 4.44 -0.09 9.33
C LEU A 190 4.77 0.92 8.23
N PHE A 191 3.93 0.97 7.19
CA PHE A 191 4.07 1.93 6.09
C PHE A 191 2.69 2.43 5.64
N LEU A 192 2.63 3.71 5.28
CA LEU A 192 1.50 4.33 4.61
C LEU A 192 2.05 5.18 3.47
N GLY A 193 1.51 4.99 2.27
CA GLY A 193 1.97 5.72 1.09
C GLY A 193 0.89 5.88 0.02
N LYS A 194 1.14 6.81 -0.90
CA LYS A 194 0.33 7.05 -2.09
C LYS A 194 1.24 6.91 -3.31
N VAL A 195 0.95 5.93 -4.16
CA VAL A 195 1.66 5.71 -5.42
C VAL A 195 0.94 6.50 -6.49
N VAL A 196 1.48 7.66 -6.87
CA VAL A 196 0.95 8.46 -7.99
C VAL A 196 1.62 8.03 -9.30
N ASN A 197 2.94 7.91 -9.28
CA ASN A 197 3.73 7.43 -10.42
C ASN A 197 4.75 6.39 -9.92
N PRO A 198 4.62 5.11 -10.33
CA PRO A 198 5.48 4.00 -9.90
C PRO A 198 6.87 3.98 -10.56
N THR A 199 7.17 4.86 -11.53
CA THR A 199 8.50 4.92 -12.16
C THR A 199 9.42 5.97 -11.55
N LYS A 200 8.96 6.70 -10.52
CA LYS A 200 9.77 7.68 -9.84
C LYS A 200 10.42 7.02 -8.62
N PRO A 201 11.76 6.94 -8.56
CA PRO A 201 12.47 6.41 -7.40
C PRO A 201 12.31 7.32 -6.18
#